data_AF-A0A6L9EYC2-F1
#
_entry.id   AF-A0A6L9EYC2-F1
#
_cell.length_a   1.000
_cell.length_b   1.000
_cell.length_c   1.000
_cell.angle_alpha   90.00
_cell.angle_beta   90.00
_cell.angle_gamma   90.00
#
_symmetry.space_group_name_H-M   'P 1'
#
loop_
_entity.id
_entity.type
_entity.pdbx_description
1 polymer ?
#
loop_
_entity_poly.entity_id
_entity_poly.type
_entity_poly.pdbx_seq_one_letter_code
_entity_poly.pdbx_strand_id
1 'polypeptide(L)'
;MKEKITILQKLELVKNGSGNLPLNNLEKLVNFDNEVRIIGGDFINLLKEMENEGLITSNNSNWHYQITLKGLEYLEKTNNYNPSKI
;
A
#
# COMPACT_ATOMS: atom_id res chain seq x y z
N MET A 1 5.40 -6.98 -8.14
CA MET A 1 4.10 -6.47 -8.66
C MET A 1 2.95 -6.82 -7.72
N LYS A 2 2.79 -8.09 -7.32
CA LYS A 2 1.79 -8.54 -6.32
C LYS A 2 1.85 -7.71 -5.02
N GLU A 3 3.05 -7.33 -4.61
CA GLU A 3 3.35 -6.68 -3.34
C GLU A 3 2.91 -5.21 -3.33
N LYS A 4 3.04 -4.51 -4.47
CA LYS A 4 2.45 -3.16 -4.66
C LYS A 4 0.93 -3.20 -4.49
N ILE A 5 0.27 -4.21 -5.09
CA ILE A 5 -1.17 -4.41 -4.96
C ILE A 5 -1.55 -4.68 -3.50
N THR A 6 -0.83 -5.58 -2.80
CA THR A 6 -1.06 -5.83 -1.37
C THR A 6 -0.88 -4.57 -0.53
N ILE A 7 0.17 -3.77 -0.75
CA ILE A 7 0.38 -2.48 -0.06
C ILE A 7 -0.82 -1.55 -0.27
N LEU A 8 -1.27 -1.37 -1.53
CA LEU A 8 -2.41 -0.53 -1.85
C LEU A 8 -3.71 -1.04 -1.22
N GLN A 9 -3.96 -2.35 -1.20
CA GLN A 9 -5.11 -2.94 -0.52
C GLN A 9 -5.09 -2.69 1.00
N LYS A 10 -3.95 -2.87 1.68
CA LYS A 10 -3.85 -2.61 3.13
C LYS A 10 -4.00 -1.11 3.45
N LEU A 11 -3.52 -0.21 2.57
CA LEU A 11 -3.72 1.23 2.71
C LEU A 11 -5.17 1.67 2.40
N GLU A 12 -5.83 1.05 1.41
CA GLU A 12 -7.24 1.28 1.11
C GLU A 12 -8.14 0.93 2.30
N LEU A 13 -7.91 -0.22 2.95
CA LEU A 13 -8.71 -0.65 4.11
C LEU A 13 -8.71 0.37 5.27
N VAL A 14 -7.66 1.19 5.40
CA VAL A 14 -7.54 2.22 6.45
C VAL A 14 -7.86 3.64 5.95
N LYS A 15 -8.19 3.83 4.66
CA LYS A 15 -8.45 5.16 4.07
C LYS A 15 -9.63 5.89 4.71
N ASN A 16 -10.65 5.15 5.12
CA ASN A 16 -11.86 5.65 5.79
C ASN A 16 -11.70 5.82 7.31
N GLY A 17 -10.53 5.47 7.87
CA GLY A 17 -10.21 5.57 9.30
C GLY A 17 -9.23 6.72 9.58
N SER A 18 -8.04 6.39 10.12
CA SER A 18 -6.95 7.37 10.30
C SER A 18 -6.38 7.91 8.98
N GLY A 19 -6.66 7.24 7.86
CA GLY A 19 -6.05 7.50 6.55
C GLY A 19 -4.55 7.24 6.49
N ASN A 20 -3.92 6.84 7.60
CA ASN A 20 -2.47 6.79 7.79
C ASN A 20 -2.07 5.48 8.45
N LEU A 21 -1.11 4.76 7.85
CA LEU A 21 -0.59 3.52 8.39
C LEU A 21 0.92 3.65 8.71
N PRO A 22 1.35 3.38 9.96
CA PRO A 22 2.77 3.41 10.32
C PRO A 22 3.59 2.36 9.55
N LEU A 23 4.82 2.70 9.15
CA LEU A 23 5.75 1.85 8.40
C LEU A 23 5.81 0.41 8.93
N ASN A 24 6.09 0.26 10.23
CA ASN A 24 6.22 -1.04 10.90
C ASN A 24 4.90 -1.85 10.92
N ASN A 25 3.75 -1.19 10.86
CA ASN A 25 2.45 -1.84 10.80
C ASN A 25 2.09 -2.22 9.37
N LEU A 26 2.41 -1.36 8.40
CA LEU A 26 2.26 -1.66 6.97
C LEU A 26 3.14 -2.86 6.57
N GLU A 27 4.41 -2.89 6.98
CA GLU A 27 5.31 -4.03 6.74
C GLU A 27 4.75 -5.33 7.32
N LYS A 28 4.28 -5.32 8.57
CA LYS A 28 3.64 -6.48 9.20
C LYS A 28 2.39 -6.95 8.47
N LEU A 29 1.50 -6.03 8.08
CA LEU A 29 0.23 -6.36 7.42
C LEU A 29 0.42 -6.86 5.99
N VAL A 30 1.44 -6.37 5.27
CA VAL A 30 1.80 -6.85 3.93
C VAL A 30 2.42 -8.25 4.01
N ASN A 31 3.25 -8.52 5.01
CA ASN A 31 3.94 -9.80 5.19
C ASN A 31 3.15 -10.85 6.00
N PHE A 32 1.94 -10.54 6.46
CA PHE A 32 1.15 -11.44 7.31
C PHE A 32 0.81 -12.77 6.63
N ASP A 33 0.38 -12.69 5.36
CA ASP A 33 -0.08 -13.83 4.55
C ASP A 33 0.97 -14.33 3.52
N ASN A 34 2.21 -13.79 3.56
CA ASN A 34 3.23 -14.08 2.55
C ASN A 34 4.28 -15.09 3.04
N GLU A 35 4.49 -16.16 2.26
CA GLU A 35 5.58 -17.14 2.46
C GLU A 35 6.97 -16.49 2.29
N VAL A 36 7.13 -15.63 1.28
CA VAL A 36 8.34 -14.84 1.03
C VAL A 36 8.10 -13.42 1.51
N ARG A 37 8.86 -12.99 2.52
CA ARG A 37 8.70 -11.67 3.14
C ARG A 37 9.63 -10.63 2.50
N ILE A 38 9.11 -9.43 2.26
CA ILE A 38 9.93 -8.25 1.93
C ILE A 38 10.04 -7.41 3.20
N ILE A 39 11.26 -7.22 3.71
CA ILE A 39 11.53 -6.61 5.01
C ILE A 39 12.64 -5.57 4.97
N GLY A 40 12.59 -4.60 5.88
CA GLY A 40 13.65 -3.62 6.11
C GLY A 40 13.95 -2.78 4.87
N GLY A 41 15.21 -2.81 4.43
CA GLY A 41 15.69 -1.99 3.32
C GLY A 41 14.92 -2.19 2.02
N ASP A 42 14.61 -3.44 1.67
CA ASP A 42 13.89 -3.76 0.43
C ASP A 42 12.44 -3.27 0.48
N PHE A 43 11.81 -3.34 1.66
CA PHE A 43 10.46 -2.82 1.87
C PHE A 43 10.42 -1.29 1.73
N ILE A 44 11.39 -0.61 2.36
CA ILE A 44 11.54 0.85 2.26
C ILE A 44 11.83 1.28 0.82
N ASN A 45 12.63 0.53 0.06
CA ASN A 45 12.92 0.82 -1.34
C ASN A 45 11.67 0.67 -2.23
N LEU A 46 10.85 -0.37 -2.01
CA LEU A 46 9.57 -0.54 -2.70
C LEU A 46 8.60 0.60 -2.39
N LEU A 47 8.53 1.08 -1.15
CA LEU A 47 7.68 2.22 -0.79
C LEU A 47 8.14 3.52 -1.48
N LYS A 48 9.45 3.78 -1.56
CA LYS A 48 10.00 4.92 -2.32
C LYS A 48 9.69 4.82 -3.83
N GLU A 49 9.74 3.62 -4.40
CA GLU A 49 9.35 3.39 -5.80
C GLU A 49 7.87 3.75 -6.01
N MET A 50 6.98 3.27 -5.13
CA MET A 50 5.54 3.57 -5.19
C MET A 50 5.21 5.06 -4.95
N GLU A 51 5.99 5.75 -4.12
CA GLU A 51 5.86 7.19 -3.88
C GLU A 51 6.35 8.01 -5.09
N ASN A 52 7.47 7.63 -5.71
CA ASN A 52 7.94 8.21 -6.98
C ASN A 52 6.94 7.97 -8.13
N GLU A 53 6.26 6.81 -8.14
CA GLU A 53 5.15 6.54 -9.05
C GLU A 53 3.87 7.30 -8.70
N GLY A 54 3.82 7.97 -7.54
CA GLY A 54 2.66 8.70 -7.04
C GLY A 54 1.47 7.83 -6.65
N LEU A 55 1.68 6.54 -6.36
CA LEU A 55 0.63 5.60 -5.91
C LEU A 55 0.33 5.75 -4.41
N ILE A 56 1.31 6.20 -3.64
CA ILE A 56 1.21 6.47 -2.20
C ILE A 56 1.85 7.82 -1.88
N THR A 57 1.54 8.37 -0.71
CA THR A 57 2.30 9.47 -0.08
C THR A 57 2.83 9.02 1.26
N SER A 58 3.85 9.72 1.76
CA SER A 58 4.29 9.63 3.15
C SER A 58 4.34 10.99 3.84
N ASN A 59 4.46 10.99 5.18
CA ASN A 59 4.73 12.19 5.95
C ASN A 59 6.21 12.60 5.84
N ASN A 60 6.58 13.84 6.23
CA ASN A 60 7.96 14.40 6.16
C ASN A 60 9.09 13.54 6.79
N SER A 61 8.76 12.47 7.50
CA SER A 61 9.71 11.58 8.17
C SER A 61 9.63 10.13 7.67
N ASN A 62 8.80 9.85 6.67
CA ASN A 62 8.59 8.54 6.05
C ASN A 62 8.12 7.44 7.04
N TRP A 63 7.44 7.84 8.11
CA TRP A 63 6.92 6.92 9.14
C TRP A 63 5.47 6.52 8.93
N HIS A 64 4.69 7.32 8.19
CA HIS A 64 3.27 7.07 7.92
C HIS A 64 3.03 7.16 6.43
N TYR A 65 2.22 6.22 5.91
CA TYR A 65 1.89 6.11 4.50
C TYR A 65 0.38 6.19 4.27
N GLN A 66 -0.01 6.78 3.13
CA GLN A 66 -1.39 6.91 2.67
C GLN A 66 -1.49 6.51 1.19
N ILE A 67 -2.66 6.02 0.76
CA ILE A 67 -2.93 5.77 -0.66
C ILE A 67 -3.36 7.07 -1.37
N THR A 68 -2.86 7.33 -2.59
CA THR A 68 -3.32 8.48 -3.40
C THR A 68 -4.55 8.12 -4.23
N LEU A 69 -5.19 9.13 -4.84
CA LEU A 69 -6.19 8.91 -5.88
C LEU A 69 -5.65 8.05 -7.04
N LYS A 70 -4.40 8.32 -7.48
CA LYS A 70 -3.72 7.51 -8.51
C LYS A 70 -3.48 6.07 -8.05
N GLY A 71 -3.19 5.85 -6.76
CA GLY A 71 -3.09 4.53 -6.15
C GLY A 71 -4.40 3.76 -6.15
N LEU A 72 -5.52 4.45 -5.86
CA LEU A 72 -6.87 3.88 -5.97
C LEU A 72 -7.20 3.52 -7.42
N GLU A 73 -7.00 4.42 -8.37
CA GLU A 73 -7.20 4.14 -9.80
C GLU A 73 -6.32 2.98 -10.31
N TYR A 74 -5.07 2.90 -9.85
CA TYR A 74 -4.17 1.79 -10.18
C TYR A 74 -4.72 0.46 -9.64
N LEU A 75 -5.19 0.47 -8.39
CA LEU A 75 -5.78 -0.69 -7.75
C LEU A 75 -7.06 -1.14 -8.48
N GLU A 76 -7.97 -0.22 -8.82
CA GLU A 76 -9.18 -0.48 -9.63
C GLU A 76 -8.85 -1.03 -11.03
N LYS A 77 -7.90 -0.44 -11.76
CA LYS A 77 -7.45 -0.94 -13.08
C LYS A 77 -6.85 -2.34 -12.99
N THR A 78 -6.28 -2.70 -11.85
CA THR A 78 -5.75 -4.05 -11.57
C THR A 78 -6.85 -5.01 -11.06
N ASN A 79 -7.94 -4.49 -10.48
CA ASN A 79 -9.03 -5.21 -9.82
C ASN A 79 -10.29 -5.35 -10.69
N ASN A 80 -10.41 -6.44 -11.45
CA ASN A 80 -11.58 -6.69 -12.30
C ASN A 80 -12.18 -8.10 -12.07
N TYR A 81 -12.71 -8.50 -10.91
CA TYR A 81 -12.91 -7.86 -9.59
C TYR A 81 -13.83 -6.61 -9.48
N ASN A 82 -14.98 -6.70 -10.15
CA ASN A 82 -16.15 -5.82 -10.02
C ASN A 82 -16.63 -5.58 -8.55
N PRO A 83 -16.65 -4.33 -8.03
CA PRO A 83 -17.17 -4.01 -6.69
C PRO A 83 -18.70 -3.86 -6.61
N SER A 84 -19.43 -4.05 -7.73
CA SER A 84 -20.89 -3.85 -7.84
C SER A 84 -21.66 -5.17 -8.02
N LYS A 85 -21.26 -6.23 -7.31
CA LYS A 85 -21.99 -7.51 -7.23
C LYS A 85 -22.14 -7.98 -5.78
N ILE A 86 -23.04 -7.30 -5.06
CA ILE A 86 -24.07 -7.80 -4.12
C ILE A 86 -25.04 -6.64 -3.91
#